data_AF-A0A6I3XI69-F1
#
_entry.id   AF-A0A6I3XI69-F1
#
_cell.length_a   1.000
_cell.length_b   1.000
_cell.length_c   1.000
_cell.angle_alpha   90.00
_cell.angle_beta   90.00
_cell.angle_gamma   90.00
#
_symmetry.space_group_name_H-M   'P 1'
#
loop_
_entity.id
_entity.type
_entity.pdbx_description
1 polymer ?
#
loop_
_entity_poly.entity_id
_entity_poly.type
_entity_poly.pdbx_seq_one_letter_code
_entity_poly.pdbx_strand_id
1 'polypeptide(L)'
;MHSTTYARIVRASGLYDLFITAPFATPWTFALLHGHLSAVNEAMGGAPLPAFGPLHVLFACLMGSVVLLWSVLRILDPQVRFGRYDGAGRFAFTLWMAWTLAQTGMPILWLLIVPEFAWGVVQWLPLRRDRNDAAAPAGAMLGV
;
A
#
# COMPACT_ATOMS: atom_id res chain seq x y z
N MET A 1 -6.46 4.04 -17.86
CA MET A 1 -7.54 3.92 -16.87
C MET A 1 -8.33 5.22 -16.77
N HIS A 2 -9.67 5.15 -16.70
CA HIS A 2 -10.55 6.31 -16.51
C HIS A 2 -10.39 6.89 -15.08
N SER A 3 -10.61 8.19 -14.90
CA SER A 3 -10.37 8.89 -13.61
C SER A 3 -11.16 8.28 -12.44
N THR A 4 -12.44 7.95 -12.66
CA THR A 4 -13.31 7.33 -11.64
C THR A 4 -12.90 5.91 -11.27
N THR A 5 -12.24 5.19 -12.18
CA THR A 5 -11.69 3.85 -11.90
C THR A 5 -10.42 3.97 -11.07
N TYR A 6 -9.57 4.97 -11.38
CA TYR A 6 -8.36 5.24 -10.61
C TYR A 6 -8.68 5.62 -9.16
N ALA A 7 -9.65 6.52 -8.94
CA ALA A 7 -10.05 6.90 -7.58
C ALA A 7 -10.55 5.69 -6.76
N ARG A 8 -11.29 4.76 -7.37
CA ARG A 8 -11.72 3.50 -6.72
C ARG A 8 -10.55 2.61 -6.32
N ILE A 9 -9.55 2.50 -7.19
CA ILE A 9 -8.33 1.73 -6.91
C ILE A 9 -7.53 2.35 -5.76
N VAL A 10 -7.35 3.67 -5.75
CA VAL A 10 -6.67 4.37 -4.65
C VAL A 10 -7.40 4.14 -3.33
N ARG A 11 -8.74 4.26 -3.31
CA ARG A 11 -9.53 3.95 -2.10
C ARG A 11 -9.38 2.50 -1.66
N ALA A 12 -9.46 1.55 -2.60
CA ALA A 12 -9.32 0.13 -2.29
C ALA A 12 -7.93 -0.19 -1.73
N SER A 13 -6.87 0.39 -2.30
CA SER A 13 -5.51 0.25 -1.79
C SER A 13 -5.35 0.84 -0.39
N GLY A 14 -5.97 2.00 -0.10
CA GLY A 14 -5.98 2.59 1.22
C GLY A 14 -6.73 1.73 2.24
N LEU A 15 -7.85 1.12 1.86
CA LEU A 15 -8.58 0.22 2.73
C LEU A 15 -7.79 -1.06 3.04
N TYR A 16 -7.13 -1.63 2.03
CA TYR A 16 -6.21 -2.76 2.21
C TYR A 16 -5.11 -2.42 3.23
N ASP A 17 -4.42 -1.29 3.05
CA ASP A 17 -3.36 -0.87 3.95
C ASP A 17 -3.88 -0.62 5.36
N LEU A 18 -5.06 -0.03 5.51
CA LEU A 18 -5.70 0.20 6.81
C LEU A 18 -5.88 -1.13 7.58
N PHE A 19 -6.43 -2.16 6.93
CA PHE A 19 -6.67 -3.44 7.59
C PHE A 19 -5.39 -4.21 7.90
N ILE A 20 -4.45 -4.24 6.96
CA ILE A 20 -3.20 -4.99 7.13
C ILE A 20 -2.28 -4.33 8.16
N THR A 21 -2.27 -2.99 8.21
CA THR A 21 -1.32 -2.25 9.07
C THR A 21 -1.89 -1.80 10.40
N ALA A 22 -3.22 -1.84 10.61
CA ALA A 22 -3.84 -1.51 11.90
C ALA A 22 -3.20 -2.22 13.10
N PRO A 23 -2.90 -3.53 13.05
CA PRO A 23 -2.32 -4.19 14.20
C PRO A 23 -0.89 -3.74 14.52
N PHE A 24 -0.18 -3.09 13.58
CA PHE A 24 1.15 -2.56 13.86
C PHE A 24 1.10 -1.31 14.76
N ALA A 25 -0.03 -0.60 14.87
CA ALA A 25 -0.06 0.73 15.48
C ALA A 25 0.12 0.76 17.01
N THR A 26 -0.09 -0.36 17.71
CA THR A 26 0.06 -0.43 19.16
C THR A 26 0.91 -1.63 19.59
N PRO A 27 1.64 -1.57 20.72
CA PRO A 27 2.46 -2.68 21.18
C PRO A 27 1.68 -3.98 21.39
N TRP A 28 0.46 -3.90 21.92
CA TRP A 28 -0.36 -5.08 22.24
C TRP A 28 -0.92 -5.74 20.99
N THR A 29 -1.43 -4.93 20.04
CA THR A 29 -1.90 -5.46 18.75
C THR A 29 -0.76 -6.00 17.92
N PHE A 30 0.43 -5.39 18.01
CA PHE A 30 1.61 -5.86 17.32
C PHE A 30 2.09 -7.21 17.87
N ALA A 31 2.04 -7.41 19.19
CA ALA A 31 2.39 -8.69 19.80
C ALA A 31 1.48 -9.83 19.30
N LEU A 32 0.17 -9.59 19.18
CA LEU A 32 -0.77 -10.57 18.63
C LEU A 32 -0.49 -10.86 17.15
N LEU A 33 -0.26 -9.80 16.36
CA LEU A 33 0.08 -9.94 14.95
C LEU A 33 1.38 -10.70 14.75
N HIS A 34 2.44 -10.38 15.51
CA HIS A 34 3.74 -11.04 15.42
C HIS A 34 3.61 -12.55 15.66
N GLY A 35 2.87 -12.95 16.70
CA GLY A 35 2.58 -14.37 16.96
C GLY A 35 1.85 -15.04 15.80
N HIS A 36 0.84 -14.37 15.22
CA HIS A 36 0.12 -14.88 14.06
C HIS A 36 1.03 -15.02 12.82
N LEU A 37 1.85 -14.01 12.52
CA LEU A 37 2.80 -14.05 11.42
C LEU A 37 3.87 -15.13 11.61
N SER A 38 4.33 -15.36 12.85
CA SER A 38 5.25 -16.47 13.15
C SER A 38 4.60 -17.81 12.80
N ALA A 39 3.39 -18.05 13.29
CA ALA A 39 2.67 -19.28 13.02
C ALA A 39 2.44 -19.52 11.52
N VAL A 40 2.11 -18.47 10.76
CA VAL A 40 1.96 -18.56 9.30
C VAL A 40 3.30 -18.85 8.63
N ASN A 41 4.40 -18.21 9.04
CA ASN A 41 5.71 -18.46 8.47
C ASN A 41 6.16 -19.90 8.70
N GLU A 42 5.92 -20.42 9.91
CA GLU A 42 6.19 -21.81 10.28
C GLU A 42 5.34 -22.79 9.45
N ALA A 43 4.05 -22.50 9.25
CA ALA A 43 3.18 -23.30 8.39
C ALA A 43 3.62 -23.33 6.92
N MET A 44 4.32 -22.27 6.46
CA MET A 44 4.93 -22.21 5.13
C MET A 44 6.32 -22.87 5.05
N GLY A 45 6.79 -23.51 6.14
CA GLY A 45 8.09 -24.19 6.21
C GLY A 45 9.26 -23.30 6.64
N GLY A 46 8.99 -22.08 7.11
CA GLY A 46 9.99 -21.20 7.70
C GLY A 46 10.26 -21.50 9.19
N ALA A 47 11.28 -20.85 9.75
CA ALA A 47 11.49 -20.84 11.20
C ALA A 47 10.59 -19.80 11.90
N PRO A 48 10.40 -19.87 13.23
CA PRO A 48 9.70 -18.84 13.97
C PRO A 48 10.29 -17.45 13.73
N LEU A 49 9.45 -16.41 13.72
CA LEU A 49 9.94 -15.05 13.56
C LEU A 49 10.80 -14.62 14.76
N PRO A 50 11.90 -13.86 14.54
CA PRO A 50 12.72 -13.36 15.62
C PRO A 50 11.92 -12.50 16.61
N ALA A 51 12.24 -12.63 17.90
CA ALA A 51 11.63 -11.81 18.93
C ALA A 51 12.04 -10.34 18.81
N PHE A 52 11.09 -9.43 19.00
CA PHE A 52 11.34 -7.99 18.93
C PHE A 52 11.55 -7.41 20.33
N GLY A 53 12.71 -6.80 20.54
CA GLY A 53 12.93 -5.93 21.70
C GLY A 53 12.11 -4.62 21.64
N PRO A 54 12.02 -3.85 22.74
CA PRO A 54 11.15 -2.68 22.84
C PRO A 54 11.37 -1.61 21.75
N LEU A 55 12.62 -1.37 21.36
CA LEU A 55 12.95 -0.39 20.32
C LEU A 55 12.47 -0.83 18.92
N HIS A 56 12.53 -2.12 18.61
CA HIS A 56 12.00 -2.66 17.36
C HIS A 56 10.48 -2.54 17.31
N VAL A 57 9.80 -2.82 18.43
CA VAL A 57 8.35 -2.62 18.56
C VAL A 57 7.99 -1.14 18.40
N LEU A 58 8.77 -0.21 18.97
CA LEU A 58 8.55 1.22 18.76
C LEU A 58 8.57 1.58 17.26
N PHE A 59 9.58 1.11 16.51
CA PHE A 59 9.66 1.39 15.08
C PHE A 59 8.50 0.77 14.28
N ALA A 60 8.06 -0.44 14.65
CA ALA A 60 6.87 -1.05 14.08
C ALA A 60 5.61 -0.20 14.32
N CYS A 61 5.42 0.30 15.54
CA CYS A 61 4.30 1.18 15.91
C CYS A 61 4.33 2.53 15.19
N LEU A 62 5.50 3.15 15.09
CA LEU A 62 5.66 4.40 14.35
C LEU A 62 5.34 4.21 12.87
N MET A 63 5.89 3.16 12.24
CA MET A 63 5.61 2.84 10.83
C MET A 63 4.12 2.55 10.61
N GLY A 64 3.51 1.70 11.44
CA GLY A 64 2.08 1.40 11.38
C GLY A 64 1.22 2.65 11.48
N SER A 65 1.54 3.56 12.41
CA SER A 65 0.82 4.82 12.59
C SER A 65 0.89 5.73 11.36
N VAL A 66 2.07 5.84 10.72
CA VAL A 66 2.24 6.61 9.48
C VAL A 66 1.41 6.01 8.35
N VAL A 67 1.43 4.68 8.19
CA VAL A 67 0.66 4.00 7.14
C VAL A 67 -0.85 4.16 7.38
N LEU A 68 -1.33 4.11 8.63
CA LEU A 68 -2.73 4.35 8.93
C LEU A 68 -3.18 5.77 8.57
N LEU A 69 -2.40 6.79 8.95
CA LEU A 69 -2.70 8.18 8.57
C LEU A 69 -2.77 8.35 7.05
N TRP A 70 -1.80 7.77 6.34
CA TRP A 70 -1.75 7.81 4.88
C TRP A 70 -2.92 7.05 4.22
N SER A 71 -3.33 5.94 4.83
CA SER A 71 -4.48 5.14 4.38
C SER A 71 -5.78 5.90 4.51
N VAL A 72 -6.02 6.52 5.68
CA VAL A 72 -7.20 7.36 5.91
C VAL A 72 -7.25 8.53 4.93
N LEU A 73 -6.12 9.21 4.70
CA LEU A 73 -6.05 10.30 3.73
C LEU A 73 -6.47 9.85 2.32
N ARG A 74 -5.95 8.72 1.83
CA ARG A 74 -6.30 8.18 0.49
C ARG A 74 -7.74 7.70 0.38
N ILE A 75 -8.31 7.18 1.46
CA ILE A 75 -9.73 6.75 1.48
C ILE A 75 -10.64 7.97 1.34
N LEU A 76 -10.37 9.01 2.14
CA LEU A 76 -11.20 10.22 2.20
C LEU A 76 -11.03 11.06 0.92
N ASP A 77 -9.80 11.20 0.43
CA ASP A 77 -9.45 12.06 -0.70
C ASP A 77 -8.58 11.32 -1.74
N PRO A 78 -9.17 10.46 -2.59
CA PRO A 78 -8.43 9.58 -3.51
C PRO A 78 -7.93 10.33 -4.76
N GLN A 79 -6.87 11.11 -4.60
CA GLN A 79 -6.29 11.87 -5.69
C GLN A 79 -5.29 11.07 -6.51
N VAL A 80 -5.18 11.39 -7.80
CA VAL A 80 -4.22 10.75 -8.71
C VAL A 80 -2.79 10.84 -8.16
N ARG A 81 -2.39 12.04 -7.70
CA ARG A 81 -1.05 12.28 -7.12
C ARG A 81 -0.77 11.36 -5.94
N PHE A 82 -1.74 11.12 -5.06
CA PHE A 82 -1.56 10.27 -3.89
C PHE A 82 -1.38 8.81 -4.30
N GLY A 83 -2.11 8.34 -5.32
CA GLY A 83 -1.86 7.00 -5.86
C GLY A 83 -0.46 6.83 -6.48
N ARG A 84 0.13 7.89 -7.07
CA ARG A 84 1.50 7.82 -7.61
C ARG A 84 2.55 7.73 -6.50
N TYR A 85 2.41 8.53 -5.45
CA TYR A 85 3.27 8.44 -4.28
C TYR A 85 3.12 7.10 -3.56
N ASP A 86 1.89 6.60 -3.43
CA ASP A 86 1.63 5.28 -2.87
C ASP A 86 2.28 4.18 -3.70
N GLY A 87 2.12 4.19 -5.02
CA GLY A 87 2.79 3.24 -5.91
C GLY A 87 4.32 3.23 -5.75
N ALA A 88 4.95 4.41 -5.62
CA ALA A 88 6.39 4.49 -5.33
C ALA A 88 6.75 3.88 -3.96
N GLY A 89 5.95 4.16 -2.93
CA GLY A 89 6.09 3.56 -1.60
C GLY A 89 5.98 2.04 -1.63
N ARG A 90 5.05 1.49 -2.41
CA ARG A 90 4.86 0.05 -2.58
C ARG A 90 6.03 -0.64 -3.26
N PHE A 91 6.64 0.01 -4.25
CA PHE A 91 7.89 -0.49 -4.84
C PHE A 91 9.04 -0.46 -3.83
N ALA A 92 9.12 0.58 -2.99
CA ALA A 92 10.12 0.63 -1.92
C ALA A 92 9.89 -0.48 -0.88
N PHE A 93 8.65 -0.71 -0.42
CA PHE A 93 8.32 -1.82 0.49
C PHE A 93 8.64 -3.17 -0.14
N THR A 94 8.25 -3.38 -1.40
CA THR A 94 8.59 -4.59 -2.15
C THR A 94 10.10 -4.81 -2.19
N LEU A 95 10.89 -3.77 -2.47
CA LEU A 95 12.35 -3.84 -2.51
C LEU A 95 12.95 -4.27 -1.16
N TRP A 96 12.52 -3.65 -0.07
CA TRP A 96 13.06 -3.97 1.27
C TRP A 96 12.63 -5.35 1.77
N MET A 97 11.40 -5.77 1.45
CA MET A 97 10.96 -7.13 1.75
C MET A 97 11.70 -8.17 0.91
N ALA A 98 11.96 -7.89 -0.37
CA ALA A 98 12.74 -8.77 -1.23
C ALA A 98 14.20 -8.88 -0.75
N TRP A 99 14.80 -7.76 -0.32
CA TRP A 99 16.12 -7.76 0.30
C TRP A 99 16.12 -8.61 1.58
N THR A 100 15.13 -8.43 2.46
CA THR A 100 15.00 -9.23 3.69
C THR A 100 14.81 -10.72 3.40
N LEU A 101 14.01 -11.05 2.39
CA LEU A 101 13.79 -12.42 1.92
C LEU A 101 15.11 -13.05 1.46
N ALA A 102 15.92 -12.30 0.70
CA ALA A 102 17.24 -12.77 0.26
C ALA A 102 18.21 -13.00 1.44
N GLN A 103 18.11 -12.22 2.51
CA GLN A 103 18.96 -12.39 3.70
C GLN A 103 18.51 -13.53 4.63
N THR A 104 17.21 -13.83 4.68
CA THR A 104 16.63 -14.65 5.76
C THR A 104 15.93 -15.90 5.27
N GLY A 105 15.55 -15.96 3.99
CA GLY A 105 14.77 -17.05 3.42
C GLY A 105 13.34 -17.17 3.95
N MET A 106 12.84 -16.18 4.71
CA MET A 106 11.51 -16.27 5.36
C MET A 106 10.37 -16.29 4.34
N PRO A 107 9.68 -17.44 4.14
CA PRO A 107 8.71 -17.61 3.06
C PRO A 107 7.48 -16.71 3.21
N ILE A 108 7.11 -16.29 4.43
CA ILE A 108 5.98 -15.39 4.65
C ILE A 108 6.10 -14.05 3.92
N LEU A 109 7.33 -13.61 3.62
CA LEU A 109 7.55 -12.36 2.89
C LEU A 109 6.94 -12.40 1.49
N TRP A 110 6.76 -13.57 0.87
CA TRP A 110 6.06 -13.69 -0.40
C TRP A 110 4.59 -13.26 -0.32
N LEU A 111 3.92 -13.50 0.83
CA LEU A 111 2.54 -13.07 1.05
C LEU A 111 2.41 -11.55 1.13
N LEU A 112 3.51 -10.84 1.41
CA LEU A 112 3.54 -9.39 1.44
C LEU A 112 4.07 -8.80 0.12
N ILE A 113 5.14 -9.37 -0.44
CA ILE A 113 5.79 -8.95 -1.68
C ILE A 113 4.81 -8.95 -2.86
N VAL A 114 4.07 -10.06 -3.05
CA VAL A 114 3.22 -10.21 -4.24
C VAL A 114 2.09 -9.17 -4.26
N PRO A 115 1.30 -8.99 -3.19
CA PRO A 115 0.29 -7.93 -3.14
C PRO A 115 0.88 -6.52 -3.27
N GLU A 116 1.98 -6.21 -2.56
CA GLU A 116 2.59 -4.87 -2.61
C GLU A 116 3.06 -4.51 -4.01
N PHE A 117 3.75 -5.44 -4.68
CA PHE A 117 4.18 -5.23 -6.06
C PHE A 117 2.99 -5.08 -7.01
N ALA A 118 1.97 -5.92 -6.88
CA ALA A 118 0.78 -5.86 -7.72
C ALA A 118 0.05 -4.51 -7.58
N TRP A 119 -0.16 -4.04 -6.35
CA TRP A 119 -0.73 -2.72 -6.11
C TRP A 119 0.14 -1.59 -6.66
N GLY A 120 1.47 -1.67 -6.50
CA GLY A 120 2.42 -0.72 -7.07
C GLY A 120 2.28 -0.61 -8.59
N VAL A 121 2.24 -1.74 -9.29
CA VAL A 121 2.04 -1.80 -10.74
C VAL A 121 0.70 -1.19 -11.14
N VAL A 122 -0.39 -1.58 -10.48
CA VAL A 122 -1.75 -1.11 -10.79
C VAL A 122 -1.86 0.41 -10.66
N GLN A 123 -1.25 1.01 -9.63
CA GLN A 123 -1.26 2.45 -9.42
C GLN A 123 -0.33 3.20 -10.39
N TRP A 124 0.65 2.51 -10.97
CA TRP A 124 1.52 3.07 -11.99
C TRP A 124 0.95 3.01 -13.42
N LEU A 125 -0.11 2.25 -13.66
CA LEU A 125 -0.72 2.13 -14.99
C LEU A 125 -1.15 3.50 -15.57
N PRO A 126 -1.05 3.69 -16.89
CA PRO A 126 -1.35 4.98 -17.52
C PRO A 126 -2.83 5.35 -17.39
N LEU A 127 -3.10 6.62 -17.08
CA LEU A 127 -4.45 7.19 -17.12
C LEU A 127 -4.84 7.46 -18.57
N ARG A 128 -6.03 6.99 -18.96
CA ARG A 128 -6.62 7.36 -20.25
C ARG A 128 -7.35 8.67 -19.99
N ARG A 129 -7.04 9.72 -20.73
CA ARG A 129 -7.84 10.95 -20.71
C ARG A 129 -9.22 10.62 -21.28
N ASP A 130 -10.25 11.01 -20.56
CA ASP A 130 -11.62 10.90 -21.06
C ASP A 130 -11.76 11.91 -22.20
N ARG A 131 -12.16 11.43 -23.38
CA ARG A 131 -12.22 12.20 -24.63
C ARG A 131 -13.24 13.35 -24.59
N ASN A 132 -14.01 13.49 -23.51
CA ASN A 132 -15.06 14.50 -23.39
C ASN A 132 -14.56 15.91 -23.02
N ASP A 133 -13.31 16.07 -22.55
CA ASP A 133 -12.75 17.40 -22.24
C ASP A 133 -12.19 18.12 -23.49
N ALA A 134 -12.05 17.41 -24.62
CA ALA A 134 -11.49 17.95 -25.86
C ALA A 134 -12.56 18.56 -26.80
N ALA A 135 -13.84 18.50 -26.44
CA ALA A 135 -14.95 19.00 -27.23
C ALA A 135 -15.67 20.16 -26.53
N ALA A 136 -14.94 21.25 -26.24
CA ALA A 136 -15.58 22.55 -26.09
C ALA A 136 -15.80 23.12 -27.51
N PRO A 137 -17.03 23.49 -27.91
CA PRO A 137 -17.30 23.92 -29.27
C PRO A 137 -16.68 25.28 -29.55
N ALA A 138 -15.92 25.38 -30.64
CA ALA A 138 -15.36 26.62 -31.18
C ALA A 138 -16.43 27.51 -31.84
N GLY A 139 -17.46 27.90 -31.09
CA GLY A 139 -18.65 28.57 -31.65
C GLY A 139 -19.25 29.62 -30.74
N ALA A 140 -18.49 30.64 -30.37
CA ALA A 140 -19.03 31.87 -29.79
C ALA A 140 -18.09 33.06 -30.02
N MET A 141 -17.75 33.30 -31.28
CA MET A 141 -17.18 34.58 -31.69
C MET A 141 -17.52 34.79 -33.17
N LEU A 142 -18.64 35.48 -33.43
CA LEU A 142 -18.92 36.37 -34.57
C LEU A 142 -20.44 36.56 -34.67
N GLY A 143 -20.89 37.74 -34.26
CA GLY A 143 -22.26 38.22 -34.35
C GLY A 143 -22.31 39.67 -33.91
N VAL A 144 -21.83 40.53 -34.82
CA VAL A 144 -22.08 41.99 -34.84
C VAL A 144 -23.58 42.23 -34.95
#